data_AF-A0A8J6XY35-F1
#
_entry.id   AF-A0A8J6XY35-F1
#
_cell.length_a   1.000
_cell.length_b   1.000
_cell.length_c   1.000
_cell.angle_alpha   90.00
_cell.angle_beta   90.00
_cell.angle_gamma   90.00
#
_symmetry.space_group_name_H-M   'P 1'
#
loop_
_entity.id
_entity.type
_entity.pdbx_description
1 polymer ?
#
loop_
_entity_poly.entity_id
_entity_poly.type
_entity_poly.pdbx_seq_one_letter_code
_entity_poly.pdbx_strand_id
1 'polypeptide(L)'
;LHFDGFKPVLGSGVIAGQRLDLMLQTIEALSPAETDFDRLPIPFRAVAADIGTGEAVVISSGSLATAMRASMSVPGAVPPVEHEGRKLVDGGIAANLPVGIAQELGAQSIIAVDISSPLLEDDDQIESFMSVYTHLNSLLTVQNRERDAARLGPDDILIVPNLGDISFVSFDRVQEAAAIGEEAARLQIDDLRRFASTDARWAAFERRERAQALAPLEVDRIRLENTSRVDDRLVRKAIDIEPPEALDRKALGFDLLELYNMRYFGTVGFQINEVENDVRELVIETPPPPHGRGSLQFGVGFLDDFDGGSGYHLQVRHQLLPVNRRGGEWETLFQIGTVAGVRTEFYQPLDWGMRWFVEPSLLYERGTQEIWFEGQAVAEYEFRRFDARLAAGRVLGRWGELRLAAFTGEDDGAPRIGNPGFQPITERRGGGEARFRIDTEDSVVFPRSGADVDVVYTVSSDALGAETSFEQIQADASYAFSIGEYTIVPYLEYADNFEPFESFFSVYPLGGLFRLSGLGRKELLGEKIVFGRVAGYRRLMNFDMVGMKVKIYAGMSLEAGNAYLADDPVKWNTMLKSWAVFVGADTFIGPAILAYGRTDNGRGRVYFGI
;
A
#
# COMPACT_ATOMS: atom_id res chain seq x y z
N LEU A 1 4.20 7.97 12.49
CA LEU A 1 3.63 8.53 13.74
C LEU A 1 2.56 9.55 13.37
N HIS A 2 1.36 9.40 13.92
CA HIS A 2 0.31 10.39 13.77
C HIS A 2 0.26 11.29 15.01
N PHE A 3 -0.27 12.50 14.85
CA PHE A 3 -0.37 13.47 15.94
C PHE A 3 -1.78 14.01 16.07
N ASP A 4 -2.27 14.12 17.29
CA ASP A 4 -3.40 14.99 17.63
C ASP A 4 -2.86 16.24 18.35
N GLY A 5 -2.83 17.36 17.63
CA GLY A 5 -2.04 18.53 18.02
C GLY A 5 -0.54 18.20 18.11
N PHE A 6 0.03 18.27 19.32
CA PHE A 6 1.42 17.90 19.60
C PHE A 6 1.59 16.51 20.25
N LYS A 7 0.49 15.79 20.51
CA LYS A 7 0.53 14.50 21.18
C LYS A 7 0.70 13.38 20.14
N PRO A 8 1.73 12.54 20.23
CA PRO A 8 1.85 11.37 19.36
C PRO A 8 0.73 10.38 19.69
N VAL A 9 0.05 9.89 18.66
CA VAL A 9 -0.98 8.86 18.73
C VAL A 9 -0.44 7.60 18.05
N LEU A 10 -0.39 6.50 18.80
CA LEU A 10 -0.13 5.17 18.29
C LEU A 10 -1.47 4.52 17.94
N GLY A 11 -1.56 3.90 16.75
CA GLY A 11 -2.77 3.18 16.34
C GLY A 11 -3.07 2.00 17.28
N SER A 12 -4.35 1.70 17.50
CA SER A 12 -4.80 0.64 18.41
C SER A 12 -4.77 -0.77 17.82
N GLY A 13 -4.19 -0.96 16.63
CA GLY A 13 -4.05 -2.24 15.94
C GLY A 13 -3.01 -2.19 14.83
N VAL A 14 -2.46 -3.35 14.48
CA VAL A 14 -1.40 -3.49 13.46
C VAL A 14 -1.99 -3.48 12.04
N ILE A 15 -3.25 -3.89 11.88
CA ILE A 15 -3.95 -3.98 10.60
C ILE A 15 -4.99 -2.86 10.48
N ALA A 16 -5.00 -2.17 9.33
CA ALA A 16 -6.06 -1.23 8.99
C ALA A 16 -7.36 -2.00 8.66
N GLY A 17 -8.26 -2.13 9.63
CA GLY A 17 -9.52 -2.89 9.52
C GLY A 17 -10.57 -2.33 8.56
N GLN A 18 -10.33 -1.19 7.91
CA GLN A 18 -11.38 -0.51 7.14
C GLN A 18 -11.75 -1.17 5.81
N ARG A 19 -10.81 -1.83 5.12
CA ARG A 19 -11.17 -2.63 3.93
C ARG A 19 -12.14 -3.76 4.29
N LEU A 20 -11.95 -4.33 5.47
CA LEU A 20 -12.84 -5.33 6.03
C LEU A 20 -14.20 -4.70 6.38
N ASP A 21 -14.21 -3.53 7.03
CA ASP A 21 -15.45 -2.80 7.33
C ASP A 21 -16.27 -2.50 6.07
N LEU A 22 -15.64 -1.94 5.02
CA LEU A 22 -16.29 -1.67 3.74
C LEU A 22 -16.81 -2.94 3.05
N MET A 23 -16.03 -4.03 3.09
CA MET A 23 -16.45 -5.32 2.55
C MET A 23 -17.69 -5.84 3.29
N LEU A 24 -17.69 -5.81 4.62
CA LEU A 24 -18.82 -6.26 5.43
C LEU A 24 -20.06 -5.39 5.22
N GLN A 25 -19.90 -4.06 5.13
CA GLN A 25 -21.01 -3.15 4.81
C GLN A 25 -21.57 -3.41 3.41
N THR A 26 -20.70 -3.74 2.44
CA THR A 26 -21.14 -4.15 1.10
C THR A 26 -21.93 -5.46 1.16
N ILE A 27 -21.50 -6.44 1.97
CA ILE A 27 -22.22 -7.70 2.20
C ILE A 27 -23.55 -7.44 2.93
N GLU A 28 -23.56 -6.59 3.95
CA GLU A 28 -24.76 -6.18 4.66
C GLU A 28 -25.76 -5.48 3.72
N ALA A 29 -25.29 -4.62 2.82
CA ALA A 29 -26.16 -3.99 1.83
C ALA A 29 -26.77 -5.00 0.86
N LEU A 30 -26.16 -6.18 0.65
CA LEU A 30 -26.75 -7.31 -0.09
C LEU A 30 -27.83 -8.05 0.71
N SER A 31 -27.91 -7.83 2.02
CA SER A 31 -28.80 -8.52 2.93
C SER A 31 -30.20 -7.88 2.96
N PRO A 32 -31.27 -8.69 3.08
CA PRO A 32 -32.62 -8.18 3.34
C PRO A 32 -32.83 -7.75 4.80
N ALA A 33 -31.85 -7.96 5.69
CA ALA A 33 -31.95 -7.57 7.09
C ALA A 33 -31.60 -6.09 7.27
N GLU A 34 -32.63 -5.24 7.36
CA GLU A 34 -32.45 -3.81 7.65
C GLU A 34 -31.78 -3.59 9.02
N THR A 35 -32.33 -4.23 10.07
CA THR A 35 -31.82 -4.09 11.45
C THR A 35 -32.09 -5.30 12.34
N ASP A 36 -32.77 -6.34 11.86
CA ASP A 36 -33.19 -7.49 12.67
C ASP A 36 -32.68 -8.78 12.03
N PHE A 37 -31.78 -9.47 12.73
CA PHE A 37 -31.10 -10.65 12.19
C PHE A 37 -32.02 -11.87 12.14
N ASP A 38 -33.21 -11.83 12.77
CA ASP A 38 -34.22 -12.90 12.64
C ASP A 38 -34.96 -12.86 11.30
N ARG A 39 -34.90 -11.73 10.60
CA ARG A 39 -35.46 -11.58 9.24
C ARG A 39 -34.53 -12.13 8.18
N LEU A 40 -33.30 -12.48 8.55
CA LEU A 40 -32.41 -13.18 7.64
C LEU A 40 -33.02 -14.54 7.26
N PRO A 41 -32.76 -14.98 6.04
CA PRO A 41 -33.19 -16.29 5.56
C PRO A 41 -32.79 -17.44 6.48
N ILE A 42 -31.62 -17.31 7.11
CA ILE A 42 -31.17 -18.09 8.27
C ILE A 42 -30.93 -17.09 9.40
N PRO A 43 -31.67 -17.17 10.52
CA PRO A 43 -31.45 -16.29 11.67
C PRO A 43 -30.00 -16.33 12.15
N PHE A 44 -29.43 -15.16 12.39
CA PHE A 44 -28.02 -15.02 12.73
C PHE A 44 -27.84 -14.34 14.08
N ARG A 45 -26.76 -14.70 14.79
CA ARG A 45 -26.28 -14.01 15.98
C ARG A 45 -24.77 -13.89 15.89
N ALA A 46 -24.24 -12.68 16.08
CA ALA A 46 -22.81 -12.48 16.24
C ALA A 46 -22.48 -12.51 17.74
N VAL A 47 -21.45 -13.26 18.12
CA VAL A 47 -20.97 -13.28 19.50
C VAL A 47 -19.69 -12.47 19.54
N ALA A 48 -19.69 -11.40 20.32
CA ALA A 48 -18.50 -10.60 20.62
C ALA A 48 -18.21 -10.69 22.12
N ALA A 49 -17.11 -10.08 22.56
CA ALA A 49 -16.78 -9.97 23.97
C ALA A 49 -16.52 -8.52 24.35
N ASP A 50 -17.02 -8.09 25.51
CA ASP A 50 -16.68 -6.77 26.05
C ASP A 50 -15.23 -6.82 26.58
N ILE A 51 -14.34 -6.00 26.02
CA ILE A 51 -12.92 -6.00 26.40
C ILE A 51 -12.70 -5.56 27.86
N GLY A 52 -13.63 -4.82 28.45
CA GLY A 52 -13.54 -4.34 29.82
C GLY A 52 -13.91 -5.40 30.86
N THR A 53 -14.85 -6.31 30.54
CA THR A 53 -15.36 -7.33 31.47
C THR A 53 -14.99 -8.76 31.09
N GLY A 54 -14.67 -9.01 29.82
CA GLY A 54 -14.49 -10.35 29.25
C GLY A 54 -15.80 -11.12 29.02
N GLU A 55 -16.96 -10.49 29.23
CA GLU A 55 -18.27 -11.15 29.08
C GLU A 55 -18.71 -11.22 27.62
N ALA A 56 -19.41 -12.31 27.27
CA ALA A 56 -20.00 -12.48 25.95
C ALA A 56 -21.14 -11.47 25.73
N VAL A 57 -21.16 -10.86 24.55
CA VAL A 57 -22.22 -9.97 24.07
C VAL A 57 -22.81 -10.59 22.81
N VAL A 58 -24.08 -10.99 22.88
CA VAL A 58 -24.81 -11.59 21.77
C VAL A 58 -25.54 -10.48 21.01
N ILE A 59 -25.13 -10.23 19.78
CA ILE A 59 -25.70 -9.19 18.93
C ILE A 59 -26.72 -9.84 17.99
N SER A 60 -27.97 -9.39 18.08
CA SER A 60 -29.12 -9.93 17.32
C SER A 60 -29.78 -8.92 16.39
N SER A 61 -29.35 -7.66 16.43
CA SER A 61 -29.97 -6.56 15.68
C SER A 61 -28.97 -5.42 15.49
N GLY A 62 -29.35 -4.42 14.69
CA GLY A 62 -28.50 -3.31 14.29
C GLY A 62 -27.73 -3.61 13.01
N SER A 63 -26.54 -3.01 12.85
CA SER A 63 -25.72 -3.22 11.66
C SER A 63 -25.08 -4.61 11.69
N LEU A 64 -25.38 -5.43 10.68
CA LEU A 64 -24.80 -6.74 10.48
C LEU A 64 -23.28 -6.65 10.27
N ALA A 65 -22.80 -5.64 9.54
CA ALA A 65 -21.37 -5.39 9.36
C ALA A 65 -20.69 -5.07 10.69
N THR A 66 -21.29 -4.21 11.51
CA THR A 66 -20.76 -3.87 12.85
C THR A 66 -20.72 -5.10 13.75
N ALA A 67 -21.78 -5.92 13.72
CA ALA A 67 -21.87 -7.15 14.51
C ALA A 67 -20.80 -8.17 14.10
N MET A 68 -20.67 -8.45 12.80
CA MET A 68 -19.62 -9.31 12.26
C MET A 68 -18.23 -8.75 12.60
N ARG A 69 -18.03 -7.44 12.45
CA ARG A 69 -16.75 -6.77 12.72
C ARG A 69 -16.34 -6.86 14.17
N ALA A 70 -17.27 -6.64 15.10
CA ALA A 70 -17.04 -6.80 16.53
C ALA A 70 -16.64 -8.24 16.86
N SER A 71 -17.39 -9.22 16.33
CA SER A 71 -17.18 -10.66 16.57
C SER A 71 -15.84 -11.21 16.08
N MET A 72 -15.19 -10.57 15.09
CA MET A 72 -13.86 -10.94 14.58
C MET A 72 -12.74 -9.93 14.91
N SER A 73 -12.98 -9.02 15.86
CA SER A 73 -11.98 -8.02 16.28
C SER A 73 -10.94 -8.62 17.22
N VAL A 74 -10.03 -9.43 16.69
CA VAL A 74 -8.97 -10.06 17.49
C VAL A 74 -8.18 -8.97 18.22
N PRO A 75 -8.11 -8.99 19.56
CA PRO A 75 -7.36 -8.01 20.33
C PRO A 75 -5.93 -7.85 19.78
N GLY A 76 -5.33 -6.66 19.91
CA GLY A 76 -3.95 -6.38 19.49
C GLY A 76 -3.68 -6.35 17.97
N ALA A 77 -4.33 -7.21 17.19
CA ALA A 77 -4.22 -7.27 15.74
C ALA A 77 -5.19 -6.27 15.07
N VAL A 78 -6.43 -6.23 15.56
CA VAL A 78 -7.52 -5.47 14.98
C VAL A 78 -8.16 -4.56 16.05
N PRO A 79 -8.42 -3.27 15.75
CA PRO A 79 -9.02 -2.36 16.72
C PRO A 79 -10.39 -2.86 17.24
N PRO A 80 -10.68 -2.71 18.55
CA PRO A 80 -12.00 -2.96 19.11
C PRO A 80 -13.09 -2.10 18.46
N VAL A 81 -14.31 -2.61 18.41
CA VAL A 81 -15.49 -1.92 17.88
C VAL A 81 -16.28 -1.32 19.03
N GLU A 82 -16.60 -0.03 18.95
CA GLU A 82 -17.56 0.58 19.87
C GLU A 82 -18.99 0.25 19.45
N HIS A 83 -19.76 -0.38 20.34
CA HIS A 83 -21.16 -0.75 20.09
C HIS A 83 -21.95 -0.61 21.39
N GLU A 84 -23.05 0.17 21.36
CA GLU A 84 -23.92 0.44 22.51
C GLU A 84 -23.17 0.90 23.79
N GLY A 85 -22.11 1.69 23.63
CA GLY A 85 -21.29 2.20 24.73
C GLY A 85 -20.28 1.19 25.31
N ARG A 86 -20.16 0.01 24.72
CA ARG A 86 -19.16 -1.02 25.04
C ARG A 86 -18.06 -1.05 24.00
N LYS A 87 -16.86 -1.49 24.39
CA LYS A 87 -15.76 -1.79 23.46
C LYS A 87 -15.70 -3.28 23.25
N LEU A 88 -16.14 -3.72 22.08
CA LEU A 88 -16.27 -5.12 21.73
C LEU A 88 -15.04 -5.61 20.96
N VAL A 89 -14.61 -6.81 21.28
CA VAL A 89 -13.56 -7.58 20.61
C VAL A 89 -14.08 -8.96 20.23
N ASP A 90 -13.21 -9.74 19.59
CA ASP A 90 -13.51 -11.09 19.13
C ASP A 90 -14.22 -11.95 20.19
N GLY A 91 -15.31 -12.61 19.79
CA GLY A 91 -16.13 -13.42 20.69
C GLY A 91 -15.42 -14.67 21.22
N GLY A 92 -14.36 -15.11 20.54
CA GLY A 92 -13.55 -16.27 20.90
C GLY A 92 -12.96 -16.18 22.30
N ILE A 93 -12.73 -14.99 22.85
CA ILE A 93 -12.22 -14.84 24.22
C ILE A 93 -13.27 -15.19 25.28
N ALA A 94 -14.56 -15.09 24.96
CA ALA A 94 -15.66 -15.33 25.90
C ALA A 94 -16.42 -16.64 25.61
N ALA A 95 -16.67 -16.95 24.34
CA ALA A 95 -17.43 -18.11 23.89
C ALA A 95 -17.04 -18.50 22.45
N ASN A 96 -15.89 -19.18 22.29
CA ASN A 96 -15.37 -19.60 20.97
C ASN A 96 -16.24 -20.68 20.30
N LEU A 97 -16.88 -21.53 21.10
CA LEU A 97 -17.86 -22.51 20.64
C LEU A 97 -19.19 -22.26 21.37
N PRO A 98 -20.04 -21.33 20.90
CA PRO A 98 -21.13 -20.75 21.69
C PRO A 98 -22.36 -21.68 21.87
N VAL A 99 -22.14 -22.95 22.24
CA VAL A 99 -23.17 -23.98 22.49
C VAL A 99 -24.15 -23.52 23.56
N GLY A 100 -23.65 -22.95 24.67
CA GLY A 100 -24.50 -22.45 25.75
C GLY A 100 -25.45 -21.34 25.27
N ILE A 101 -24.96 -20.41 24.44
CA ILE A 101 -25.76 -19.35 23.85
C ILE A 101 -26.82 -19.93 22.91
N ALA A 102 -26.47 -20.93 22.09
CA ALA A 102 -27.44 -21.60 21.22
C ALA A 102 -28.56 -22.29 22.02
N GLN A 103 -28.23 -22.93 23.16
CA GLN A 103 -29.21 -23.52 24.07
C GLN A 103 -30.14 -22.47 24.68
N GLU A 104 -29.59 -21.33 25.13
CA GLU A 104 -30.36 -20.20 25.69
C GLU A 104 -31.32 -19.59 24.65
N LEU A 105 -30.94 -19.61 23.38
CA LEU A 105 -31.79 -19.20 22.25
C LEU A 105 -32.89 -20.24 21.90
N GLY A 106 -32.90 -21.40 22.57
CA GLY A 106 -33.92 -22.43 22.41
C GLY A 106 -33.60 -23.47 21.32
N ALA A 107 -32.33 -23.64 20.95
CA ALA A 107 -31.93 -24.71 20.03
C ALA A 107 -32.29 -26.09 20.61
N GLN A 108 -32.97 -26.91 19.80
CA GLN A 108 -33.34 -28.29 20.17
C GLN A 108 -32.26 -29.31 19.77
N SER A 109 -31.43 -28.95 18.81
CA SER A 109 -30.26 -29.71 18.37
C SER A 109 -29.24 -28.72 17.84
N ILE A 110 -27.96 -29.01 18.07
CA ILE A 110 -26.84 -28.12 17.77
C ILE A 110 -25.86 -28.85 16.85
N ILE A 111 -25.47 -28.20 15.76
CA ILE A 111 -24.34 -28.60 14.94
C ILE A 111 -23.20 -27.62 15.27
N ALA A 112 -22.27 -28.08 16.10
CA ALA A 112 -21.12 -27.31 16.53
C ALA A 112 -19.92 -27.62 15.63
N VAL A 113 -19.30 -26.60 15.04
CA VAL A 113 -18.10 -26.74 14.21
C VAL A 113 -16.94 -26.10 14.94
N ASP A 114 -15.96 -26.91 15.28
CA ASP A 114 -14.83 -26.49 16.11
C ASP A 114 -13.56 -26.37 15.28
N ILE A 115 -13.20 -25.12 14.99
CA ILE A 115 -12.03 -24.75 14.20
C ILE A 115 -10.88 -24.22 15.07
N SER A 116 -10.93 -24.42 16.38
CA SER A 116 -9.91 -23.87 17.27
C SER A 116 -8.55 -24.49 16.94
N SER A 117 -7.53 -23.65 16.76
CA SER A 117 -6.16 -24.12 16.57
C SER A 117 -5.66 -24.86 17.82
N PRO A 118 -4.89 -25.96 17.67
CA PRO A 118 -4.25 -26.60 18.81
C PRO A 118 -3.31 -25.62 19.51
N LEU A 119 -3.11 -25.80 20.82
CA LEU A 119 -2.06 -25.08 21.53
C LEU A 119 -0.70 -25.49 20.95
N LEU A 120 0.24 -24.55 20.89
CA LEU A 120 1.63 -24.88 20.55
C LEU A 120 2.14 -25.88 21.59
N GLU A 121 2.54 -27.08 21.15
CA GLU A 121 2.97 -28.19 22.01
C GLU A 121 4.45 -28.11 22.40
N ASP A 122 5.23 -27.29 21.70
CA ASP A 122 6.68 -27.20 21.83
C ASP A 122 7.09 -25.83 22.39
N ASP A 123 7.76 -25.83 23.54
CA ASP A 123 8.23 -24.61 24.23
C ASP A 123 9.17 -23.78 23.34
N ASP A 124 9.91 -24.44 22.46
CA ASP A 124 10.83 -23.81 21.50
C ASP A 124 10.09 -22.96 20.43
N GLN A 125 8.75 -23.04 20.34
CA GLN A 125 7.93 -22.21 19.46
C GLN A 125 7.45 -20.91 20.13
N ILE A 126 7.70 -20.73 21.44
CA ILE A 126 7.25 -19.58 22.25
C ILE A 126 8.44 -18.63 22.57
N GLU A 127 9.28 -18.33 21.58
CA GLU A 127 10.50 -17.52 21.79
C GLU A 127 10.31 -16.00 21.57
N SER A 128 9.25 -15.59 20.86
CA SER A 128 9.04 -14.19 20.45
C SER A 128 7.87 -13.53 21.19
N PHE A 129 7.89 -12.20 21.33
CA PHE A 129 6.77 -11.45 21.92
C PHE A 129 5.41 -11.82 21.31
N MET A 130 5.39 -12.05 20.00
CA MET A 130 4.16 -12.35 19.30
C MET A 130 3.77 -13.83 19.34
N SER A 131 4.71 -14.77 19.39
CA SER A 131 4.34 -16.18 19.63
C SER A 131 3.80 -16.36 21.04
N VAL A 132 4.33 -15.63 22.03
CA VAL A 132 3.73 -15.49 23.36
C VAL A 132 2.31 -14.89 23.26
N TYR A 133 2.14 -13.79 22.51
CA TYR A 133 0.85 -13.13 22.33
C TYR A 133 -0.22 -14.06 21.71
N THR A 134 0.12 -14.72 20.60
CA THR A 134 -0.76 -15.68 19.93
C THR A 134 -1.10 -16.85 20.83
N HIS A 135 -0.10 -17.39 21.56
CA HIS A 135 -0.33 -18.48 22.50
C HIS A 135 -1.28 -18.08 23.64
N LEU A 136 -1.13 -16.87 24.21
CA LEU A 136 -2.04 -16.33 25.22
C LEU A 136 -3.48 -16.22 24.71
N ASN A 137 -3.69 -15.72 23.48
CA ASN A 137 -5.02 -15.67 22.88
C ASN A 137 -5.59 -17.08 22.68
N SER A 138 -4.80 -18.04 22.18
CA SER A 138 -5.24 -19.43 22.03
C SER A 138 -5.65 -20.04 23.37
N LEU A 139 -4.89 -19.82 24.45
CA LEU A 139 -5.25 -20.30 25.79
C LEU A 139 -6.62 -19.79 26.27
N LEU A 140 -6.96 -18.52 26.00
CA LEU A 140 -8.26 -17.95 26.36
C LEU A 140 -9.42 -18.65 25.63
N THR A 141 -9.21 -18.99 24.35
CA THR A 141 -10.23 -19.68 23.54
C THR A 141 -10.40 -21.16 23.92
N VAL A 142 -9.30 -21.87 24.20
CA VAL A 142 -9.32 -23.32 24.49
C VAL A 142 -10.09 -23.61 25.78
N GLN A 143 -9.91 -22.81 26.82
CA GLN A 143 -10.59 -23.02 28.10
C GLN A 143 -12.12 -22.87 27.99
N ASN A 144 -12.60 -21.86 27.24
CA ASN A 144 -14.04 -21.68 27.06
C ASN A 144 -14.63 -22.72 26.08
N ARG A 145 -13.87 -23.13 25.06
CA ARG A 145 -14.23 -24.19 24.12
C ARG A 145 -14.49 -25.52 24.84
N GLU A 146 -13.59 -25.98 25.69
CA GLU A 146 -13.78 -27.24 26.43
C GLU A 146 -15.05 -27.22 27.29
N ARG A 147 -15.29 -26.09 27.98
CA ARG A 147 -16.48 -25.88 28.81
C ARG A 147 -17.76 -25.97 27.98
N ASP A 148 -17.80 -25.34 26.81
CA ASP A 148 -19.01 -25.31 25.99
C ASP A 148 -19.22 -26.60 25.18
N ALA A 149 -18.15 -27.26 24.74
CA ALA A 149 -18.25 -28.59 24.12
C ALA A 149 -18.83 -29.64 25.09
N ALA A 150 -18.53 -29.53 26.39
CA ALA A 150 -19.09 -30.41 27.42
C ALA A 150 -20.61 -30.24 27.63
N ARG A 151 -21.24 -29.20 27.05
CA ARG A 151 -22.69 -28.95 27.12
C ARG A 151 -23.47 -29.68 26.04
N LEU A 152 -22.79 -30.26 25.06
CA LEU A 152 -23.42 -30.98 23.95
C LEU A 152 -24.11 -32.25 24.46
N GLY A 153 -25.35 -32.43 24.04
CA GLY A 153 -26.18 -33.59 24.33
C GLY A 153 -26.09 -34.68 23.26
N PRO A 154 -26.84 -35.78 23.44
CA PRO A 154 -26.87 -36.90 22.49
C PRO A 154 -27.49 -36.53 21.12
N ASP A 155 -28.32 -35.49 21.08
CA ASP A 155 -28.98 -35.00 19.87
C ASP A 155 -28.18 -33.89 19.15
N ASP A 156 -26.96 -33.60 19.62
CA ASP A 156 -26.06 -32.62 19.03
C ASP A 156 -24.97 -33.31 18.19
N ILE A 157 -24.30 -32.55 17.32
CA ILE A 157 -23.19 -33.03 16.48
C ILE A 157 -22.01 -32.08 16.66
N LEU A 158 -20.84 -32.64 16.97
CA LEU A 158 -19.57 -31.92 16.99
C LEU A 158 -18.74 -32.32 15.76
N ILE A 159 -18.42 -31.34 14.93
CA ILE A 159 -17.53 -31.50 13.77
C ILE A 159 -16.20 -30.82 14.12
N VAL A 160 -15.11 -31.59 14.09
CA VAL A 160 -13.74 -31.09 14.36
C VAL A 160 -12.86 -31.36 13.13
N PRO A 161 -12.68 -30.37 12.24
CA PRO A 161 -11.80 -30.51 11.09
C PRO A 161 -10.32 -30.58 11.51
N ASN A 162 -9.54 -31.45 10.88
CA ASN A 162 -8.09 -31.52 11.12
C ASN A 162 -7.35 -30.49 10.27
N LEU A 163 -7.25 -29.26 10.78
CA LEU A 163 -6.63 -28.14 10.08
C LEU A 163 -5.09 -28.19 10.01
N GLY A 164 -4.43 -29.11 10.72
CA GLY A 164 -2.97 -29.22 10.71
C GLY A 164 -2.28 -27.92 11.11
N ASP A 165 -1.49 -27.35 10.20
CA ASP A 165 -0.75 -26.09 10.37
C ASP A 165 -1.53 -24.84 9.91
N ILE A 166 -2.78 -25.00 9.45
CA ILE A 166 -3.64 -23.88 9.08
C ILE A 166 -4.12 -23.18 10.35
N SER A 167 -3.73 -21.92 10.50
CA SER A 167 -4.10 -21.08 11.64
C SER A 167 -5.15 -20.03 11.27
N PHE A 168 -5.68 -19.32 12.26
CA PHE A 168 -6.66 -18.25 12.07
C PHE A 168 -6.14 -17.04 11.27
N VAL A 169 -4.84 -16.97 10.95
CA VAL A 169 -4.24 -15.92 10.09
C VAL A 169 -3.95 -16.38 8.66
N SER A 170 -4.19 -17.65 8.32
CA SER A 170 -3.86 -18.26 7.01
C SER A 170 -4.90 -17.97 5.90
N PHE A 171 -5.15 -16.69 5.62
CA PHE A 171 -6.17 -16.24 4.65
C PHE A 171 -5.89 -16.68 3.19
N ASP A 172 -4.66 -17.08 2.86
CA ASP A 172 -4.27 -17.56 1.54
C ASP A 172 -4.63 -19.04 1.30
N ARG A 173 -4.93 -19.79 2.36
CA ARG A 173 -5.24 -21.24 2.31
C ARG A 173 -6.74 -21.54 2.50
N VAL A 174 -7.63 -20.58 2.26
CA VAL A 174 -9.09 -20.72 2.48
C VAL A 174 -9.69 -21.90 1.71
N GLN A 175 -9.29 -22.13 0.46
CA GLN A 175 -9.81 -23.25 -0.34
C GLN A 175 -9.38 -24.62 0.22
N GLU A 176 -8.17 -24.71 0.75
CA GLU A 176 -7.66 -25.92 1.39
C GLU A 176 -8.41 -26.19 2.70
N ALA A 177 -8.58 -25.17 3.54
CA ALA A 177 -9.33 -25.26 4.79
C ALA A 177 -10.81 -25.69 4.56
N ALA A 178 -11.44 -25.15 3.51
CA ALA A 178 -12.80 -25.51 3.15
C ALA A 178 -12.93 -26.99 2.74
N ALA A 179 -11.96 -27.52 1.98
CA ALA A 179 -11.95 -28.94 1.60
C ALA A 179 -11.80 -29.87 2.82
N ILE A 180 -10.93 -29.50 3.77
CA ILE A 180 -10.76 -30.22 5.04
C ILE A 180 -12.07 -30.19 5.87
N GLY A 181 -12.73 -29.04 5.93
CA GLY A 181 -14.02 -28.90 6.59
C GLY A 181 -15.12 -29.76 5.93
N GLU A 182 -15.15 -29.81 4.60
CA GLU A 182 -16.07 -30.68 3.85
C GLU A 182 -15.82 -32.15 4.15
N GLU A 183 -14.56 -32.60 4.18
CA GLU A 183 -14.20 -33.97 4.54
C GLU A 183 -14.69 -34.31 5.96
N ALA A 184 -14.44 -33.42 6.93
CA ALA A 184 -14.88 -33.61 8.31
C ALA A 184 -16.41 -33.68 8.43
N ALA A 185 -17.15 -32.84 7.69
CA ALA A 185 -18.61 -32.88 7.64
C ALA A 185 -19.13 -34.17 6.97
N ARG A 186 -18.49 -34.64 5.90
CA ARG A 186 -18.85 -35.89 5.22
C ARG A 186 -18.66 -37.12 6.11
N LEU A 187 -17.71 -37.11 7.04
CA LEU A 187 -17.54 -38.18 8.03
C LEU A 187 -18.74 -38.26 9.00
N GLN A 188 -19.45 -37.15 9.21
CA GLN A 188 -20.64 -37.06 10.08
C GLN A 188 -21.95 -37.17 9.30
N ILE A 189 -21.92 -37.61 8.03
CA ILE A 189 -23.09 -37.56 7.14
C ILE A 189 -24.29 -38.37 7.64
N ASP A 190 -24.03 -39.50 8.32
CA ASP A 190 -25.11 -40.37 8.82
C ASP A 190 -25.91 -39.68 9.92
N ASP A 191 -25.25 -38.93 10.82
CA ASP A 191 -25.93 -38.13 11.84
C ASP A 191 -26.56 -36.86 11.23
N LEU A 192 -25.88 -36.20 10.29
CA LEU A 192 -26.40 -35.00 9.62
C LEU A 192 -27.68 -35.26 8.81
N ARG A 193 -27.85 -36.47 8.27
CA ARG A 193 -29.05 -36.87 7.50
C ARG A 193 -30.34 -36.69 8.28
N ARG A 194 -30.32 -36.73 9.62
CA ARG A 194 -31.53 -36.48 10.44
C ARG A 194 -32.09 -35.06 10.30
N PHE A 195 -31.25 -34.12 9.86
CA PHE A 195 -31.63 -32.73 9.61
C PHE A 195 -31.92 -32.44 8.12
N ALA A 196 -31.87 -33.45 7.25
CA ALA A 196 -32.10 -33.28 5.82
C ALA A 196 -33.52 -32.73 5.55
N SER A 197 -33.59 -31.70 4.72
CA SER A 197 -34.86 -31.17 4.22
C SER A 197 -35.35 -31.98 3.02
N THR A 198 -36.65 -31.89 2.70
CA THR A 198 -37.16 -32.43 1.43
C THR A 198 -36.71 -31.53 0.27
N ASP A 199 -36.49 -32.11 -0.91
CA ASP A 199 -36.10 -31.36 -2.12
C ASP A 199 -37.06 -30.18 -2.40
N ALA A 200 -38.35 -30.38 -2.17
CA ALA A 200 -39.36 -29.34 -2.35
C ALA A 200 -39.20 -28.18 -1.36
N ARG A 201 -38.88 -28.46 -0.09
CA ARG A 201 -38.64 -27.45 0.95
C ARG A 201 -37.32 -26.73 0.73
N TRP A 202 -36.27 -27.47 0.34
CA TRP A 202 -34.97 -26.90 -0.03
C TRP A 202 -35.10 -25.98 -1.25
N ALA A 203 -35.74 -26.42 -2.33
CA ALA A 203 -35.95 -25.60 -3.53
C ALA A 203 -36.82 -24.36 -3.24
N ALA A 204 -37.78 -24.45 -2.31
CA ALA A 204 -38.56 -23.29 -1.87
C ALA A 204 -37.71 -22.30 -1.07
N PHE A 205 -36.84 -22.80 -0.19
CA PHE A 205 -35.86 -21.99 0.53
C PHE A 205 -34.91 -21.29 -0.44
N GLU A 206 -34.26 -22.01 -1.35
CA GLU A 206 -33.35 -21.46 -2.36
C GLU A 206 -34.02 -20.41 -3.26
N ARG A 207 -35.27 -20.62 -3.66
CA ARG A 207 -36.02 -19.63 -4.45
C ARG A 207 -36.25 -18.34 -3.67
N ARG A 208 -36.65 -18.44 -2.39
CA ARG A 208 -36.85 -17.27 -1.53
C ARG A 208 -35.55 -16.52 -1.30
N GLU A 209 -34.49 -17.26 -0.99
CA GLU A 209 -33.13 -16.76 -0.82
C GLU A 209 -32.63 -15.99 -2.04
N ARG A 210 -32.65 -16.65 -3.21
CA ARG A 210 -32.20 -16.04 -4.46
C ARG A 210 -33.07 -14.84 -4.86
N ALA A 211 -34.38 -14.91 -4.65
CA ALA A 211 -35.27 -13.80 -4.94
C ALA A 211 -34.99 -12.57 -4.04
N GLN A 212 -34.62 -12.79 -2.78
CA GLN A 212 -34.24 -11.72 -1.86
C GLN A 212 -32.84 -11.15 -2.16
N ALA A 213 -31.86 -12.01 -2.50
CA ALA A 213 -30.50 -11.57 -2.81
C ALA A 213 -30.36 -10.83 -4.15
N LEU A 214 -31.23 -11.13 -5.13
CA LEU A 214 -31.18 -10.58 -6.50
C LEU A 214 -32.16 -9.42 -6.75
N ALA A 215 -32.96 -9.01 -5.76
CA ALA A 215 -33.85 -7.87 -5.94
C ALA A 215 -33.02 -6.59 -6.14
N PRO A 216 -33.21 -5.84 -7.25
CA PRO A 216 -32.49 -4.58 -7.47
C PRO A 216 -32.89 -3.59 -6.38
N LEU A 217 -31.87 -3.05 -5.70
CA LEU A 217 -32.06 -2.05 -4.67
C LEU A 217 -32.03 -0.67 -5.34
N GLU A 218 -33.20 -0.11 -5.61
CA GLU A 218 -33.30 1.26 -6.14
C GLU A 218 -32.97 2.29 -5.05
N VAL A 219 -32.24 3.33 -5.45
CA VAL A 219 -31.92 4.49 -4.60
C VAL A 219 -32.49 5.72 -5.29
N ASP A 220 -33.33 6.46 -4.58
CA ASP A 220 -34.02 7.65 -5.10
C ASP A 220 -33.20 8.92 -4.90
N ARG A 221 -32.36 8.97 -3.87
CA ARG A 221 -31.51 10.12 -3.56
C ARG A 221 -30.30 9.75 -2.71
N ILE A 222 -29.25 10.58 -2.79
CA ILE A 222 -28.05 10.47 -1.96
C ILE A 222 -28.04 11.64 -0.97
N ARG A 223 -27.76 11.33 0.30
CA ARG A 223 -27.51 12.30 1.36
C ARG A 223 -26.10 12.11 1.91
N LEU A 224 -25.35 13.19 2.03
CA LEU A 224 -24.00 13.16 2.57
C LEU A 224 -24.02 13.60 4.04
N GLU A 225 -23.51 12.74 4.92
CA GLU A 225 -23.17 13.07 6.31
C GLU A 225 -21.65 13.27 6.40
N ASN A 226 -21.20 14.40 5.86
CA ASN A 226 -19.79 14.74 5.83
C ASN A 226 -19.42 15.64 7.00
N THR A 227 -18.70 15.08 7.97
CA THR A 227 -18.11 15.82 9.10
C THR A 227 -16.60 15.98 8.96
N SER A 228 -16.03 15.54 7.84
CA SER A 228 -14.61 15.69 7.53
C SER A 228 -14.23 17.15 7.27
N ARG A 229 -12.94 17.36 6.97
CA ARG A 229 -12.38 18.70 6.71
C ARG A 229 -12.56 19.14 5.26
N VAL A 230 -13.01 18.26 4.37
CA VAL A 230 -13.23 18.58 2.95
C VAL A 230 -14.69 18.91 2.65
N ASP A 231 -14.91 19.55 1.50
CA ASP A 231 -16.23 19.94 1.01
C ASP A 231 -17.00 18.76 0.44
N ASP A 232 -18.32 18.77 0.60
CA ASP A 232 -19.24 17.73 0.12
C ASP A 232 -19.15 17.51 -1.39
N ARG A 233 -18.76 18.54 -2.17
CA ARG A 233 -18.59 18.41 -3.63
C ARG A 233 -17.47 17.44 -4.00
N LEU A 234 -16.43 17.34 -3.17
CA LEU A 234 -15.35 16.37 -3.34
C LEU A 234 -15.91 14.95 -3.12
N VAL A 235 -16.62 14.75 -2.00
CA VAL A 235 -17.26 13.46 -1.67
C VAL A 235 -18.22 13.06 -2.78
N ARG A 236 -19.12 13.96 -3.19
CA ARG A 236 -20.11 13.69 -4.24
C ARG A 236 -19.48 13.32 -5.58
N LYS A 237 -18.31 13.90 -5.91
CA LYS A 237 -17.61 13.63 -7.17
C LYS A 237 -16.91 12.28 -7.22
N ALA A 238 -16.62 11.69 -6.07
CA ALA A 238 -16.07 10.34 -5.97
C ALA A 238 -17.15 9.24 -6.06
N ILE A 239 -18.42 9.58 -5.92
CA ILE A 239 -19.54 8.64 -6.02
C ILE A 239 -20.14 8.73 -7.44
N ASP A 240 -20.14 7.64 -8.20
CA ASP A 240 -20.56 7.63 -9.60
C ASP A 240 -22.09 7.46 -9.80
N ILE A 241 -22.80 7.07 -8.73
CA ILE A 241 -24.26 6.81 -8.78
C ILE A 241 -25.03 8.12 -9.03
N GLU A 242 -26.00 8.10 -9.96
CA GLU A 242 -26.90 9.23 -10.26
C GLU A 242 -28.37 8.85 -10.03
N PRO A 243 -28.89 9.06 -8.81
CA PRO A 243 -30.29 8.75 -8.50
C PRO A 243 -31.31 9.54 -9.35
N PRO A 244 -32.48 8.96 -9.68
CA PRO A 244 -32.92 7.62 -9.30
C PRO A 244 -32.30 6.53 -10.19
N GLU A 245 -31.66 5.54 -9.56
CA GLU A 245 -30.95 4.45 -10.24
C GLU A 245 -30.94 3.18 -9.39
N ALA A 246 -30.89 2.01 -10.03
CA ALA A 246 -30.64 0.74 -9.35
C ALA A 246 -29.18 0.70 -8.83
N LEU A 247 -29.01 0.54 -7.52
CA LEU A 247 -27.70 0.57 -6.90
C LEU A 247 -26.81 -0.58 -7.37
N ASP A 248 -25.76 -0.26 -8.13
CA ASP A 248 -24.62 -1.15 -8.28
C ASP A 248 -23.78 -1.13 -6.99
N ARG A 249 -24.07 -2.09 -6.11
CA ARG A 249 -23.39 -2.26 -4.82
C ARG A 249 -21.88 -2.47 -4.97
N LYS A 250 -21.42 -3.06 -6.08
CA LYS A 250 -19.99 -3.28 -6.34
C LYS A 250 -19.32 -1.97 -6.72
N ALA A 251 -19.95 -1.17 -7.58
CA ALA A 251 -19.49 0.16 -7.94
C ALA A 251 -19.40 1.06 -6.69
N LEU A 252 -20.45 1.10 -5.86
CA LEU A 252 -20.44 1.84 -4.60
C LEU A 252 -19.27 1.43 -3.70
N GLY A 253 -19.02 0.12 -3.55
CA GLY A 253 -17.89 -0.36 -2.74
C GLY A 253 -16.53 0.15 -3.25
N PHE A 254 -16.34 0.27 -4.58
CA PHE A 254 -15.13 0.87 -5.14
C PHE A 254 -15.05 2.38 -4.89
N ASP A 255 -16.16 3.10 -5.05
CA ASP A 255 -16.23 4.55 -4.81
C ASP A 255 -15.91 4.89 -3.34
N LEU A 256 -16.47 4.14 -2.39
CA LEU A 256 -16.20 4.31 -0.96
C LEU A 256 -14.75 3.93 -0.61
N LEU A 257 -14.20 2.90 -1.26
CA LEU A 257 -12.79 2.54 -1.11
C LEU A 257 -11.87 3.63 -1.68
N GLU A 258 -12.25 4.28 -2.76
CA GLU A 258 -11.52 5.42 -3.33
C GLU A 258 -11.51 6.60 -2.36
N LEU A 259 -12.66 6.97 -1.80
CA LEU A 259 -12.75 7.97 -0.73
C LEU A 259 -11.84 7.62 0.44
N TYR A 260 -11.89 6.39 0.95
CA TYR A 260 -11.00 5.96 2.03
C TYR A 260 -9.52 6.12 1.67
N ASN A 261 -9.12 5.74 0.46
CA ASN A 261 -7.74 5.83 0.00
C ASN A 261 -7.24 7.29 -0.14
N MET A 262 -8.13 8.29 -0.19
CA MET A 262 -7.75 9.71 -0.13
C MET A 262 -7.16 10.13 1.23
N ARG A 263 -7.32 9.33 2.29
CA ARG A 263 -6.81 9.60 3.66
C ARG A 263 -7.40 10.83 4.35
N TYR A 264 -8.34 11.56 3.72
CA TYR A 264 -9.03 12.70 4.31
C TYR A 264 -10.18 12.31 5.24
N PHE A 265 -10.53 11.04 5.24
CA PHE A 265 -11.66 10.48 5.97
C PHE A 265 -11.17 9.39 6.94
N GLY A 266 -11.92 9.22 8.01
CA GLY A 266 -11.84 8.04 8.87
C GLY A 266 -12.53 6.85 8.18
N THR A 267 -13.19 6.02 8.97
CA THR A 267 -13.99 4.93 8.40
C THR A 267 -15.16 5.50 7.62
N VAL A 268 -15.10 5.39 6.29
CA VAL A 268 -16.20 5.76 5.41
C VAL A 268 -17.28 4.69 5.55
N GLY A 269 -18.52 5.11 5.75
CA GLY A 269 -19.67 4.23 5.92
C GLY A 269 -20.82 4.62 5.01
N PHE A 270 -21.78 3.72 4.86
CA PHE A 270 -23.06 4.04 4.23
C PHE A 270 -24.22 3.28 4.87
N GLN A 271 -25.41 3.86 4.75
CA GLN A 271 -26.69 3.29 5.17
C GLN A 271 -27.75 3.57 4.12
N ILE A 272 -28.75 2.70 4.02
CA ILE A 272 -29.88 2.90 3.11
C ILE A 272 -31.13 2.96 3.96
N ASN A 273 -31.77 4.11 3.95
CA ASN A 273 -32.94 4.39 4.78
C ASN A 273 -34.18 4.54 3.89
N GLU A 274 -35.28 3.94 4.30
CA GLU A 274 -36.59 4.21 3.71
C GLU A 274 -37.21 5.41 4.43
N VAL A 275 -37.46 6.48 3.67
CA VAL A 275 -38.02 7.75 4.15
C VAL A 275 -39.48 7.84 3.70
N GLU A 276 -40.26 8.79 4.25
CA GLU A 276 -41.68 8.97 3.94
C GLU A 276 -41.98 8.89 2.42
N ASN A 277 -42.99 8.09 2.05
CA ASN A 277 -43.43 7.76 0.68
C ASN A 277 -42.55 6.75 -0.10
N ASP A 278 -42.03 5.71 0.56
CA ASP A 278 -41.21 4.64 -0.04
C ASP A 278 -39.95 5.16 -0.78
N VAL A 279 -39.45 6.33 -0.36
CA VAL A 279 -38.24 6.93 -0.94
C VAL A 279 -37.01 6.33 -0.26
N ARG A 280 -36.15 5.67 -1.02
CA ARG A 280 -34.90 5.08 -0.53
C ARG A 280 -33.77 6.08 -0.64
N GLU A 281 -33.25 6.51 0.50
CA GLU A 281 -32.12 7.43 0.61
C GLU A 281 -30.84 6.67 0.97
N LEU A 282 -29.82 6.80 0.11
CA LEU A 282 -28.46 6.37 0.41
C LEU A 282 -27.75 7.46 1.21
N VAL A 283 -27.47 7.18 2.48
CA VAL A 283 -26.71 8.06 3.38
C VAL A 283 -25.26 7.64 3.35
N ILE A 284 -24.34 8.55 3.01
CA ILE A 284 -22.90 8.28 3.00
C ILE A 284 -22.25 9.08 4.13
N GLU A 285 -21.62 8.37 5.05
CA GLU A 285 -20.96 8.93 6.23
C GLU A 285 -19.46 9.07 5.96
N THR A 286 -18.96 10.30 6.10
CA THR A 286 -17.54 10.63 5.86
C THR A 286 -16.97 11.38 7.06
N PRO A 287 -16.67 10.67 8.16
CA PRO A 287 -16.06 11.28 9.34
C PRO A 287 -14.60 11.66 9.07
N PRO A 288 -14.01 12.60 9.83
CA PRO A 288 -12.58 12.84 9.78
C PRO A 288 -11.79 11.62 10.30
N PRO A 289 -10.51 11.46 9.93
CA PRO A 289 -9.65 10.43 10.51
C PRO A 289 -9.59 10.59 12.04
N PRO A 290 -9.45 9.48 12.80
CA PRO A 290 -9.32 9.55 14.26
C PRO A 290 -8.01 10.20 14.72
N HIS A 291 -7.08 10.42 13.79
CA HIS A 291 -5.83 11.11 14.03
C HIS A 291 -5.89 12.52 13.45
N GLY A 292 -5.04 13.43 13.94
CA GLY A 292 -4.95 14.77 13.37
C GLY A 292 -4.41 14.78 11.94
N ARG A 293 -4.48 15.95 11.31
CA ARG A 293 -4.09 16.20 9.91
C ARG A 293 -2.61 15.95 9.63
N GLY A 294 -1.79 16.09 10.68
CA GLY A 294 -0.33 16.04 10.60
C GLY A 294 0.18 14.63 10.85
N SER A 295 1.12 14.20 10.00
CA SER A 295 1.85 12.95 10.20
C SER A 295 3.34 13.15 9.99
N LEU A 296 4.15 12.40 10.75
CA LEU A 296 5.59 12.29 10.54
C LEU A 296 5.93 10.84 10.17
N GLN A 297 6.68 10.69 9.09
CA GLN A 297 7.26 9.43 8.64
C GLN A 297 8.77 9.54 8.73
N PHE A 298 9.41 8.50 9.24
CA PHE A 298 10.85 8.41 9.40
C PHE A 298 11.36 7.34 8.45
N GLY A 299 12.41 7.66 7.70
CA GLY A 299 13.09 6.71 6.84
C GLY A 299 14.58 6.75 7.08
N VAL A 300 15.20 5.60 6.91
CA VAL A 300 16.65 5.43 6.90
C VAL A 300 16.96 4.66 5.63
N GLY A 301 18.01 5.04 4.93
CA GLY A 301 18.53 4.21 3.86
C GLY A 301 20.05 4.22 3.86
N PHE A 302 20.61 3.10 3.48
CA PHE A 302 22.05 2.88 3.41
C PHE A 302 22.38 2.11 2.14
N LEU A 303 23.43 2.55 1.45
CA LEU A 303 23.93 1.92 0.23
C LEU A 303 25.45 1.92 0.28
N ASP A 304 26.06 0.77 0.04
CA ASP A 304 27.52 0.61 0.03
C ASP A 304 27.92 -0.25 -1.16
N ASP A 305 29.02 0.13 -1.81
CA ASP A 305 29.59 -0.59 -2.94
C ASP A 305 30.93 -1.29 -2.62
N PHE A 306 31.33 -1.25 -1.35
CA PHE A 306 32.54 -1.83 -0.76
C PHE A 306 33.85 -1.44 -1.45
N ASP A 307 33.84 -0.37 -2.24
CA ASP A 307 34.97 0.12 -3.04
C ASP A 307 35.14 1.64 -2.90
N GLY A 308 34.73 2.17 -1.74
CA GLY A 308 34.83 3.58 -1.35
C GLY A 308 33.55 4.38 -1.55
N GLY A 309 32.58 3.89 -2.33
CA GLY A 309 31.29 4.54 -2.55
C GLY A 309 30.26 4.09 -1.51
N SER A 310 29.98 4.95 -0.52
CA SER A 310 28.90 4.74 0.44
C SER A 310 27.94 5.92 0.45
N GLY A 311 26.66 5.63 0.65
CA GLY A 311 25.58 6.59 0.73
C GLY A 311 24.69 6.27 1.92
N TYR A 312 24.33 7.27 2.70
CA TYR A 312 23.30 7.10 3.72
C TYR A 312 22.39 8.32 3.73
N HIS A 313 21.14 8.09 4.12
CA HIS A 313 20.21 9.17 4.38
C HIS A 313 19.33 8.83 5.59
N LEU A 314 19.06 9.86 6.38
CA LEU A 314 17.99 9.87 7.38
C LEU A 314 16.98 10.90 6.90
N GLN A 315 15.73 10.48 6.75
CA GLN A 315 14.66 11.33 6.25
C GLN A 315 13.51 11.43 7.24
N VAL A 316 12.98 12.64 7.36
CA VAL A 316 11.74 12.93 8.09
C VAL A 316 10.80 13.59 7.11
N ARG A 317 9.70 12.91 6.80
CA ARG A 317 8.63 13.46 5.97
C ARG A 317 7.49 13.91 6.87
N HIS A 318 7.16 15.19 6.79
CA HIS A 318 5.98 15.80 7.39
C HIS A 318 4.89 15.94 6.33
N GLN A 319 3.70 15.42 6.59
CA GLN A 319 2.54 15.57 5.71
C GLN A 319 1.37 16.16 6.48
N LEU A 320 0.70 17.14 5.87
CA LEU A 320 -0.53 17.77 6.38
C LEU A 320 -1.68 17.58 5.39
N LEU A 321 -2.66 16.75 5.76
CA LEU A 321 -3.75 16.29 4.89
C LEU A 321 -5.11 16.39 5.59
N PRO A 322 -6.15 16.95 4.94
CA PRO A 322 -6.08 18.01 3.93
C PRO A 322 -5.68 19.35 4.58
N VAL A 323 -5.12 20.31 3.83
CA VAL A 323 -4.76 21.69 4.23
C VAL A 323 -5.95 22.65 4.14
N ASN A 324 -6.90 22.39 3.24
CA ASN A 324 -8.11 23.18 3.08
C ASN A 324 -9.30 22.33 2.61
N ARG A 325 -10.47 22.95 2.46
CA ARG A 325 -11.71 22.24 2.11
C ARG A 325 -11.70 21.61 0.70
N ARG A 326 -10.77 21.99 -0.17
CA ARG A 326 -10.61 21.42 -1.52
C ARG A 326 -9.69 20.20 -1.57
N GLY A 327 -9.12 19.77 -0.43
CA GLY A 327 -8.16 18.67 -0.43
C GLY A 327 -6.75 19.10 -0.80
N GLY A 328 -6.35 20.36 -0.54
CA GLY A 328 -4.93 20.73 -0.67
C GLY A 328 -4.04 19.88 0.24
N GLU A 329 -2.81 19.60 -0.15
CA GLU A 329 -1.86 18.77 0.57
C GLU A 329 -0.56 19.53 0.75
N TRP A 330 0.05 19.45 1.94
CA TRP A 330 1.38 20.03 2.18
C TRP A 330 2.32 18.93 2.65
N GLU A 331 3.38 18.72 1.88
CA GLU A 331 4.50 17.84 2.23
C GLU A 331 5.78 18.67 2.47
N THR A 332 6.52 18.28 3.50
CA THR A 332 7.89 18.74 3.75
C THR A 332 8.77 17.53 4.03
N LEU A 333 9.82 17.35 3.23
CA LEU A 333 10.83 16.32 3.39
C LEU A 333 12.12 16.96 3.90
N PHE A 334 12.53 16.60 5.11
CA PHE A 334 13.84 16.90 5.66
C PHE A 334 14.74 15.69 5.47
N GLN A 335 15.91 15.88 4.89
CA GLN A 335 16.89 14.82 4.69
C GLN A 335 18.26 15.26 5.19
N ILE A 336 18.97 14.33 5.84
CA ILE A 336 20.39 14.47 6.18
C ILE A 336 21.15 13.23 5.72
N GLY A 337 22.46 13.34 5.51
CA GLY A 337 23.32 12.25 5.07
C GLY A 337 24.23 12.69 3.93
N THR A 338 24.43 11.84 2.92
CA THR A 338 25.26 12.14 1.75
C THR A 338 24.75 13.35 0.97
N VAL A 339 23.43 13.48 0.84
CA VAL A 339 22.76 14.70 0.39
C VAL A 339 21.84 15.16 1.51
N ALA A 340 22.06 16.37 2.00
CA ALA A 340 21.25 16.98 3.04
C ALA A 340 20.43 18.12 2.43
N GLY A 341 19.16 18.20 2.78
CA GLY A 341 18.29 19.19 2.19
C GLY A 341 16.90 19.23 2.82
N VAL A 342 16.13 20.21 2.36
CA VAL A 342 14.71 20.33 2.63
C VAL A 342 13.99 20.54 1.32
N ARG A 343 12.95 19.74 1.08
CA ARG A 343 11.97 19.98 0.03
C ARG A 343 10.65 20.29 0.69
N THR A 344 9.95 21.30 0.22
CA THR A 344 8.57 21.55 0.64
C THR A 344 7.70 21.89 -0.55
N GLU A 345 6.52 21.28 -0.59
CA GLU A 345 5.59 21.39 -1.70
C GLU A 345 4.16 21.50 -1.18
N PHE A 346 3.35 22.31 -1.85
CA PHE A 346 1.94 22.48 -1.54
C PHE A 346 1.09 22.14 -2.76
N TYR A 347 0.53 20.95 -2.79
CA TYR A 347 -0.35 20.48 -3.86
C TYR A 347 -1.77 21.04 -3.65
N GLN A 348 -2.32 21.72 -4.65
CA GLN A 348 -3.65 22.32 -4.59
C GLN A 348 -4.54 21.85 -5.75
N PRO A 349 -5.55 21.02 -5.48
CA PRO A 349 -6.59 20.71 -6.46
C PRO A 349 -7.34 21.96 -6.92
N LEU A 350 -7.53 22.10 -8.24
CA LEU A 350 -8.30 23.18 -8.85
C LEU A 350 -9.76 22.80 -9.09
N ASP A 351 -10.06 21.50 -9.20
CA ASP A 351 -11.40 20.94 -9.33
C ASP A 351 -11.71 19.88 -8.25
N TRP A 352 -12.99 19.59 -8.06
CA TRP A 352 -13.47 18.66 -7.02
C TRP A 352 -13.19 17.18 -7.31
N GLY A 353 -12.89 16.84 -8.57
CA GLY A 353 -12.42 15.50 -8.94
C GLY A 353 -10.89 15.37 -8.85
N MET A 354 -10.18 16.38 -8.35
CA MET A 354 -8.71 16.41 -8.20
C MET A 354 -7.94 16.10 -9.49
N ARG A 355 -8.52 16.41 -10.65
CA ARG A 355 -7.88 16.12 -11.93
C ARG A 355 -6.89 17.19 -12.31
N TRP A 356 -7.13 18.43 -11.95
CA TRP A 356 -6.24 19.56 -12.23
C TRP A 356 -5.66 20.10 -10.93
N PHE A 357 -4.39 20.47 -10.96
CA PHE A 357 -3.71 20.98 -9.77
C PHE A 357 -2.71 22.09 -10.08
N VAL A 358 -2.34 22.83 -9.03
CA VAL A 358 -1.15 23.67 -8.98
C VAL A 358 -0.30 23.27 -7.78
N GLU A 359 1.02 23.35 -7.91
CA GLU A 359 1.96 22.92 -6.89
C GLU A 359 3.17 23.86 -6.85
N PRO A 360 3.16 24.92 -6.02
CA PRO A 360 4.37 25.61 -5.65
C PRO A 360 5.27 24.72 -4.78
N SER A 361 6.57 24.72 -5.07
CA SER A 361 7.56 23.99 -4.30
C SER A 361 8.88 24.74 -4.18
N LEU A 362 9.58 24.48 -3.07
CA LEU A 362 10.92 24.96 -2.79
C LEU A 362 11.81 23.75 -2.46
N LEU A 363 13.01 23.74 -3.02
CA LEU A 363 14.04 22.77 -2.74
C LEU A 363 15.31 23.51 -2.34
N TYR A 364 15.91 23.09 -1.24
CA TYR A 364 17.29 23.41 -0.92
C TYR A 364 18.02 22.10 -0.63
N GLU A 365 19.12 21.85 -1.32
CA GLU A 365 19.96 20.68 -1.09
C GLU A 365 21.43 21.04 -1.14
N ARG A 366 22.23 20.27 -0.40
CA ARG A 366 23.67 20.29 -0.45
C ARG A 366 24.20 18.88 -0.37
N GLY A 367 25.30 18.62 -1.05
CA GLY A 367 25.91 17.30 -1.03
C GLY A 367 27.28 17.33 -1.66
N THR A 368 27.83 16.15 -1.87
CA THR A 368 29.05 15.98 -2.66
C THR A 368 28.81 15.10 -3.87
N GLN A 369 29.59 15.36 -4.91
CA GLN A 369 29.62 14.59 -6.15
C GLN A 369 31.09 14.28 -6.47
N GLU A 370 31.41 13.01 -6.56
CA GLU A 370 32.73 12.57 -7.01
C GLU A 370 32.83 12.69 -8.53
N ILE A 371 34.00 13.13 -8.99
CA ILE A 371 34.41 13.17 -10.39
C ILE A 371 35.39 12.02 -10.59
N TRP A 372 35.05 11.16 -11.55
CA TRP A 372 35.81 9.97 -11.88
C TRP A 372 36.59 10.16 -13.18
N PHE A 373 37.80 9.62 -13.22
CA PHE A 373 38.60 9.54 -14.43
C PHE A 373 39.30 8.17 -14.46
N GLU A 374 39.15 7.43 -15.56
CA GLU A 374 39.70 6.07 -15.73
C GLU A 374 39.40 5.10 -14.56
N GLY A 375 38.21 5.22 -13.94
CA GLY A 375 37.79 4.37 -12.83
C GLY A 375 38.39 4.73 -11.47
N GLN A 376 39.01 5.91 -11.34
CA GLN A 376 39.46 6.47 -10.06
C GLN A 376 38.76 7.80 -9.76
N ALA A 377 38.36 8.02 -8.52
CA ALA A 377 37.85 9.31 -8.07
C ALA A 377 39.02 10.33 -8.03
N VAL A 378 38.97 11.34 -8.90
CA VAL A 378 40.04 12.34 -9.06
C VAL A 378 39.71 13.70 -8.42
N ALA A 379 38.43 13.97 -8.17
CA ALA A 379 37.99 15.13 -7.42
C ALA A 379 36.64 14.87 -6.75
N GLU A 380 36.33 15.66 -5.72
CA GLU A 380 35.03 15.72 -5.07
C GLU A 380 34.56 17.18 -5.09
N TYR A 381 33.39 17.42 -5.67
CA TYR A 381 32.72 18.72 -5.67
C TYR A 381 31.66 18.76 -4.57
N GLU A 382 31.72 19.76 -3.70
CA GLU A 382 30.57 20.13 -2.87
C GLU A 382 29.64 20.97 -3.75
N PHE A 383 28.35 20.65 -3.74
CA PHE A 383 27.33 21.45 -4.40
C PHE A 383 26.27 21.92 -3.41
N ARG A 384 25.66 23.07 -3.72
CA ARG A 384 24.47 23.60 -3.08
C ARG A 384 23.51 24.03 -4.18
N ARG A 385 22.26 23.66 -4.03
CA ARG A 385 21.20 23.98 -4.99
C ARG A 385 20.02 24.55 -4.24
N PHE A 386 19.51 25.66 -4.76
CA PHE A 386 18.21 26.19 -4.40
C PHE A 386 17.34 26.27 -5.64
N ASP A 387 16.15 25.67 -5.58
CA ASP A 387 15.15 25.74 -6.66
C ASP A 387 13.81 26.20 -6.07
N ALA A 388 13.20 27.20 -6.71
CA ALA A 388 11.82 27.57 -6.54
C ALA A 388 11.03 27.21 -7.80
N ARG A 389 9.94 26.45 -7.64
CA ARG A 389 9.14 25.94 -8.77
C ARG A 389 7.67 26.25 -8.56
N LEU A 390 6.98 26.50 -9.67
CA LEU A 390 5.52 26.56 -9.72
C LEU A 390 5.05 25.63 -10.83
N ALA A 391 4.42 24.52 -10.43
CA ALA A 391 3.86 23.55 -11.35
C ALA A 391 2.35 23.70 -11.48
N ALA A 392 1.83 23.35 -12.66
CA ALA A 392 0.42 23.10 -12.91
C ALA A 392 0.30 21.81 -13.74
N GLY A 393 -0.69 20.98 -13.44
CA GLY A 393 -0.77 19.67 -14.08
C GLY A 393 -2.15 19.07 -14.09
N ARG A 394 -2.22 17.89 -14.71
CA ARG A 394 -3.41 17.07 -14.80
C ARG A 394 -3.11 15.61 -14.47
N VAL A 395 -3.85 15.06 -13.53
CA VAL A 395 -3.91 13.63 -13.22
C VAL A 395 -4.78 12.92 -14.27
N LEU A 396 -4.25 11.84 -14.84
CA LEU A 396 -4.87 11.03 -15.90
C LEU A 396 -5.40 9.73 -15.29
N GLY A 397 -6.51 9.83 -14.57
CA GLY A 397 -7.10 8.68 -13.87
C GLY A 397 -6.13 8.13 -12.83
N ARG A 398 -5.93 6.80 -12.82
CA ARG A 398 -5.08 6.11 -11.84
C ARG A 398 -3.75 5.61 -12.41
N TRP A 399 -3.39 6.05 -13.61
CA TRP A 399 -2.25 5.50 -14.35
C TRP A 399 -1.19 6.52 -14.72
N GLY A 400 -1.47 7.83 -14.70
CA GLY A 400 -0.47 8.81 -15.10
C GLY A 400 -0.77 10.26 -14.77
N GLU A 401 0.18 11.13 -15.09
CA GLU A 401 0.16 12.57 -14.83
C GLU A 401 0.85 13.33 -15.98
N LEU A 402 0.30 14.49 -16.32
CA LEU A 402 0.98 15.51 -17.14
C LEU A 402 1.24 16.75 -16.27
N ARG A 403 2.46 17.26 -16.27
CA ARG A 403 2.88 18.40 -15.44
C ARG A 403 3.68 19.39 -16.28
N LEU A 404 3.38 20.67 -16.12
CA LEU A 404 4.16 21.79 -16.64
C LEU A 404 4.64 22.62 -15.45
N ALA A 405 5.91 22.95 -15.39
CA ALA A 405 6.48 23.75 -14.32
C ALA A 405 7.33 24.90 -14.86
N ALA A 406 7.25 26.05 -14.21
CA ALA A 406 8.27 27.09 -14.33
C ALA A 406 9.18 27.01 -13.10
N PHE A 407 10.49 27.18 -13.29
CA PHE A 407 11.46 27.13 -12.21
C PHE A 407 12.46 28.29 -12.30
N THR A 408 13.00 28.65 -11.15
CA THR A 408 14.16 29.54 -11.01
C THR A 408 15.00 29.08 -9.82
N GLY A 409 16.31 29.25 -9.90
CA GLY A 409 17.21 28.71 -8.90
C GLY A 409 18.65 29.15 -9.07
N GLU A 410 19.49 28.65 -8.19
CA GLU A 410 20.94 28.88 -8.20
C GLU A 410 21.65 27.60 -7.79
N ASP A 411 22.67 27.23 -8.56
CA ASP A 411 23.57 26.13 -8.30
C ASP A 411 24.95 26.67 -7.98
N ASP A 412 25.47 26.36 -6.80
CA ASP A 412 26.84 26.64 -6.38
C ASP A 412 27.61 25.33 -6.30
N GLY A 413 28.78 25.29 -6.90
CA GLY A 413 29.71 24.15 -6.87
C GLY A 413 31.11 24.60 -6.56
N ALA A 414 31.79 23.92 -5.64
CA ALA A 414 33.20 24.15 -5.38
C ALA A 414 33.94 22.84 -5.15
N PRO A 415 35.19 22.72 -5.63
CA PRO A 415 36.00 21.54 -5.33
C PRO A 415 36.29 21.48 -3.83
N ARG A 416 35.94 20.36 -3.20
CA ARG A 416 36.27 20.04 -1.80
C ARG A 416 37.60 19.31 -1.69
N ILE A 417 37.85 18.37 -2.61
CA ILE A 417 39.07 17.55 -2.71
C ILE A 417 39.41 17.39 -4.19
N GLY A 418 40.69 17.38 -4.58
CA GLY A 418 41.11 17.06 -5.95
C GLY A 418 42.01 18.12 -6.59
N ASN A 419 42.09 18.08 -7.93
CA ASN A 419 42.99 18.93 -8.72
C ASN A 419 42.69 20.44 -8.53
N PRO A 420 43.67 21.29 -8.19
CA PRO A 420 43.51 22.74 -8.09
C PRO A 420 43.02 23.44 -9.37
N GLY A 421 43.09 22.76 -10.52
CA GLY A 421 42.54 23.23 -11.79
C GLY A 421 41.02 23.31 -11.83
N PHE A 422 40.33 22.57 -10.96
CA PHE A 422 38.88 22.70 -10.78
C PHE A 422 38.55 24.03 -10.10
N GLN A 423 37.66 24.82 -10.71
CA GLN A 423 37.27 26.13 -10.20
C GLN A 423 35.87 26.06 -9.57
N PRO A 424 35.56 26.93 -8.59
CA PRO A 424 34.19 27.15 -8.17
C PRO A 424 33.33 27.64 -9.33
N ILE A 425 32.07 27.19 -9.37
CA ILE A 425 31.08 27.52 -10.38
C ILE A 425 29.83 27.96 -9.63
N THR A 426 29.27 29.10 -10.01
CA THR A 426 27.94 29.52 -9.60
C THR A 426 27.14 29.72 -10.87
N GLU A 427 25.93 29.16 -10.94
CA GLU A 427 25.07 29.24 -12.11
C GLU A 427 23.64 29.56 -11.69
N ARG A 428 23.09 30.64 -12.26
CA ARG A 428 21.65 30.93 -12.14
C ARG A 428 20.85 30.13 -13.16
N ARG A 429 19.76 29.55 -12.67
CA ARG A 429 18.85 28.72 -13.44
C ARG A 429 17.48 29.38 -13.56
N GLY A 430 16.85 29.19 -14.71
CA GLY A 430 15.54 29.75 -15.02
C GLY A 430 14.95 29.08 -16.24
N GLY A 431 13.74 28.54 -16.15
CA GLY A 431 13.25 27.73 -17.25
C GLY A 431 11.83 27.18 -17.08
N GLY A 432 11.45 26.38 -18.07
CA GLY A 432 10.24 25.58 -18.08
C GLY A 432 10.57 24.08 -18.11
N GLU A 433 9.69 23.27 -17.53
CA GLU A 433 9.77 21.82 -17.54
C GLU A 433 8.40 21.25 -17.94
N ALA A 434 8.40 20.26 -18.82
CA ALA A 434 7.24 19.46 -19.15
C ALA A 434 7.53 18.00 -18.78
N ARG A 435 6.68 17.42 -17.93
CA ARG A 435 6.81 16.04 -17.46
C ARG A 435 5.56 15.23 -17.78
N PHE A 436 5.75 14.04 -18.31
CA PHE A 436 4.71 13.03 -18.49
C PHE A 436 5.12 11.75 -17.77
N ARG A 437 4.30 11.33 -16.82
CA ARG A 437 4.55 10.14 -15.99
C ARG A 437 3.42 9.12 -16.15
N ILE A 438 3.78 7.85 -16.30
CA ILE A 438 2.91 6.68 -16.17
C ILE A 438 3.44 5.86 -15.02
N ASP A 439 2.57 5.45 -14.11
CA ASP A 439 2.93 4.54 -13.01
C ASP A 439 1.75 3.60 -12.76
N THR A 440 1.95 2.32 -13.07
CA THR A 440 0.98 1.25 -12.88
C THR A 440 1.63 0.02 -12.24
N GLU A 441 2.85 0.16 -11.73
CA GLU A 441 3.59 -0.92 -11.09
C GLU A 441 2.95 -1.30 -9.75
N ASP A 442 2.88 -2.61 -9.46
CA ASP A 442 2.31 -3.13 -8.22
C ASP A 442 3.26 -3.03 -7.01
N SER A 443 4.54 -2.79 -7.26
CA SER A 443 5.58 -2.62 -6.23
C SER A 443 6.73 -1.78 -6.79
N VAL A 444 7.26 -0.87 -5.98
CA VAL A 444 8.35 0.05 -6.39
C VAL A 444 9.70 -0.65 -6.62
N VAL A 445 9.97 -1.76 -5.92
CA VAL A 445 11.32 -2.37 -5.90
C VAL A 445 11.36 -3.70 -6.64
N PHE A 446 10.33 -4.53 -6.45
CA PHE A 446 10.17 -5.81 -7.11
C PHE A 446 8.82 -5.87 -7.84
N PRO A 447 8.59 -4.98 -8.83
CA PRO A 447 7.34 -4.96 -9.59
C PRO A 447 7.12 -6.30 -10.27
N ARG A 448 5.91 -6.82 -10.26
CA ARG A 448 5.54 -8.08 -10.94
C ARG A 448 4.65 -7.86 -12.14
N SER A 449 3.96 -6.73 -12.16
CA SER A 449 3.09 -6.29 -13.25
C SER A 449 3.00 -4.78 -13.29
N GLY A 450 2.99 -4.21 -14.49
CA GLY A 450 2.76 -2.78 -14.69
C GLY A 450 3.88 -2.11 -15.48
N ALA A 451 3.65 -0.85 -15.79
CA ALA A 451 4.59 0.03 -16.49
C ALA A 451 4.94 1.23 -15.59
N ASP A 452 6.22 1.62 -15.59
CA ASP A 452 6.69 2.93 -15.15
C ASP A 452 7.29 3.63 -16.37
N VAL A 453 6.85 4.85 -16.65
CA VAL A 453 7.39 5.68 -17.73
C VAL A 453 7.52 7.09 -17.19
N ASP A 454 8.68 7.70 -17.34
CA ASP A 454 8.89 9.10 -16.99
C ASP A 454 9.60 9.81 -18.14
N VAL A 455 8.99 10.89 -18.63
CA VAL A 455 9.56 11.72 -19.69
C VAL A 455 9.56 13.15 -19.21
N VAL A 456 10.75 13.73 -19.06
CA VAL A 456 10.99 15.11 -18.65
C VAL A 456 11.68 15.83 -19.79
N TYR A 457 11.09 16.94 -20.23
CA TYR A 457 11.69 17.86 -21.17
C TYR A 457 11.86 19.22 -20.50
N THR A 458 13.09 19.72 -20.49
CA THR A 458 13.49 20.94 -19.76
C THR A 458 14.02 21.95 -20.75
N VAL A 459 13.56 23.19 -20.62
CA VAL A 459 14.07 24.34 -21.38
C VAL A 459 14.57 25.38 -20.39
N SER A 460 15.87 25.63 -20.38
CA SER A 460 16.49 26.76 -19.68
C SER A 460 16.57 27.95 -20.62
N SER A 461 16.21 29.14 -20.13
CA SER A 461 16.16 30.36 -20.95
C SER A 461 16.62 31.59 -20.17
N ASP A 462 17.47 32.38 -20.82
CA ASP A 462 17.89 33.71 -20.36
C ASP A 462 16.71 34.66 -20.08
N ALA A 463 15.64 34.58 -20.87
CA ALA A 463 14.40 35.33 -20.67
C ALA A 463 13.70 35.01 -19.34
N LEU A 464 14.00 33.85 -18.75
CA LEU A 464 13.52 33.39 -17.44
C LEU A 464 14.60 33.53 -16.35
N GLY A 465 15.71 34.21 -16.65
CA GLY A 465 16.76 34.54 -15.69
C GLY A 465 17.89 33.52 -15.59
N ALA A 466 17.99 32.57 -16.51
CA ALA A 466 19.12 31.65 -16.58
C ALA A 466 20.38 32.33 -17.12
N GLU A 467 21.55 31.90 -16.64
CA GLU A 467 22.85 32.27 -17.23
C GLU A 467 23.17 31.45 -18.48
N THR A 468 22.69 30.21 -18.53
CA THR A 468 22.87 29.27 -19.63
C THR A 468 21.52 28.89 -20.24
N SER A 469 21.38 28.98 -21.56
CA SER A 469 20.19 28.51 -22.27
C SER A 469 20.45 27.13 -22.88
N PHE A 470 19.55 26.20 -22.64
CA PHE A 470 19.66 24.83 -23.12
C PHE A 470 18.29 24.13 -23.15
N GLU A 471 18.20 23.07 -23.92
CA GLU A 471 17.09 22.15 -24.05
C GLU A 471 17.58 20.73 -23.76
N GLN A 472 16.85 20.05 -22.90
CA GLN A 472 17.22 18.74 -22.39
C GLN A 472 16.03 17.81 -22.39
N ILE A 473 16.27 16.53 -22.70
CA ILE A 473 15.27 15.47 -22.53
C ILE A 473 15.85 14.36 -21.68
N GLN A 474 15.05 13.85 -20.75
CA GLN A 474 15.29 12.63 -20.02
C GLN A 474 14.05 11.76 -20.12
N ALA A 475 14.21 10.52 -20.55
CA ALA A 475 13.14 9.57 -20.73
C ALA A 475 13.57 8.19 -20.23
N ASP A 476 12.79 7.60 -19.33
CA ASP A 476 12.96 6.22 -18.91
C ASP A 476 11.63 5.47 -18.92
N ALA A 477 11.72 4.16 -19.16
CA ALA A 477 10.57 3.28 -19.27
C ALA A 477 10.91 1.86 -18.82
N SER A 478 10.09 1.31 -17.94
CA SER A 478 10.08 -0.10 -17.55
C SER A 478 8.74 -0.76 -17.90
N TYR A 479 8.76 -2.09 -17.99
CA TYR A 479 7.53 -2.86 -17.94
C TYR A 479 7.77 -4.19 -17.23
N ALA A 480 7.10 -4.40 -16.10
CA ALA A 480 7.16 -5.66 -15.37
C ALA A 480 6.05 -6.61 -15.84
N PHE A 481 6.41 -7.87 -16.05
CA PHE A 481 5.45 -8.94 -16.27
C PHE A 481 5.92 -10.25 -15.66
N SER A 482 4.97 -11.01 -15.12
CA SER A 482 5.22 -12.26 -14.40
C SER A 482 4.59 -13.47 -15.06
N ILE A 483 5.29 -14.61 -15.02
CA ILE A 483 4.78 -15.94 -15.35
C ILE A 483 5.08 -16.87 -14.16
N GLY A 484 4.03 -17.29 -13.43
CA GLY A 484 4.21 -18.09 -12.21
C GLY A 484 4.96 -17.28 -11.15
N GLU A 485 6.12 -17.75 -10.68
CA GLU A 485 6.99 -17.04 -9.73
C GLU A 485 8.14 -16.25 -10.38
N TYR A 486 8.22 -16.27 -11.71
CA TYR A 486 9.24 -15.57 -12.47
C TYR A 486 8.73 -14.22 -12.95
N THR A 487 9.59 -13.22 -12.91
CA THR A 487 9.30 -11.86 -13.36
C THR A 487 10.41 -11.39 -14.28
N ILE A 488 10.05 -10.69 -15.36
CA ILE A 488 10.97 -10.06 -16.28
C ILE A 488 10.64 -8.56 -16.34
N VAL A 489 11.69 -7.73 -16.30
CA VAL A 489 11.59 -6.27 -16.32
C VAL A 489 12.59 -5.71 -17.35
N PRO A 490 12.20 -5.56 -18.62
CA PRO A 490 12.88 -4.64 -19.53
C PRO A 490 12.83 -3.21 -18.97
N TYR A 491 13.92 -2.48 -19.17
CA TYR A 491 14.08 -1.07 -18.82
C TYR A 491 14.92 -0.38 -19.90
N LEU A 492 14.51 0.82 -20.28
CA LEU A 492 15.22 1.68 -21.21
C LEU A 492 15.36 3.06 -20.59
N GLU A 493 16.48 3.71 -20.89
CA GLU A 493 16.79 5.06 -20.46
C GLU A 493 17.50 5.81 -21.58
N TYR A 494 17.04 7.03 -21.82
CA TYR A 494 17.59 7.98 -22.77
C TYR A 494 17.68 9.34 -22.11
N ALA A 495 18.83 9.98 -22.18
CA ALA A 495 18.99 11.38 -21.81
C ALA A 495 19.82 12.08 -22.88
N ASP A 496 19.50 13.33 -23.20
CA ASP A 496 20.20 14.11 -24.22
C ASP A 496 20.12 15.60 -23.92
N ASN A 497 21.26 16.26 -24.04
CA ASN A 497 21.37 17.71 -24.11
C ASN A 497 21.47 18.11 -25.57
N PHE A 498 20.51 18.90 -26.06
CA PHE A 498 20.45 19.26 -27.47
C PHE A 498 21.49 20.33 -27.84
N GLU A 499 21.95 21.10 -26.86
CA GLU A 499 23.07 22.03 -26.99
C GLU A 499 24.34 21.46 -26.35
N PRO A 500 25.52 21.78 -26.91
CA PRO A 500 26.80 21.37 -26.32
C PRO A 500 26.96 21.87 -24.89
N PHE A 501 27.58 21.04 -24.05
CA PHE A 501 27.89 21.31 -22.65
C PHE A 501 28.48 22.70 -22.38
N GLU A 502 27.77 23.51 -21.57
CA GLU A 502 28.28 24.77 -21.02
C GLU A 502 28.49 24.73 -19.49
N SER A 503 27.93 23.74 -18.77
CA SER A 503 28.02 23.66 -17.29
C SER A 503 28.09 22.24 -16.73
N PHE A 504 28.95 22.01 -15.72
CA PHE A 504 29.05 20.74 -14.97
C PHE A 504 27.71 20.26 -14.37
N PHE A 505 26.76 21.16 -14.12
CA PHE A 505 25.44 20.79 -13.62
C PHE A 505 24.50 20.22 -14.69
N SER A 506 24.90 20.29 -15.97
CA SER A 506 24.10 19.88 -17.13
C SER A 506 24.44 18.47 -17.68
N VAL A 507 25.43 17.76 -17.11
CA VAL A 507 25.76 16.38 -17.50
C VAL A 507 24.93 15.33 -16.76
N TYR A 508 24.64 14.25 -17.47
CA TYR A 508 23.94 13.10 -16.93
C TYR A 508 24.90 12.04 -16.38
N PRO A 509 24.69 11.58 -15.13
CA PRO A 509 25.49 10.51 -14.56
C PRO A 509 24.93 9.11 -14.88
N LEU A 510 25.82 8.15 -15.14
CA LEU A 510 25.54 6.72 -15.33
C LEU A 510 26.51 5.85 -14.50
N GLY A 511 26.04 4.72 -13.96
CA GLY A 511 26.86 3.83 -13.12
C GLY A 511 26.20 3.48 -11.79
N GLY A 512 26.45 2.25 -11.32
CA GLY A 512 25.92 1.67 -10.08
C GLY A 512 25.11 0.39 -10.30
N LEU A 513 24.53 -0.14 -9.22
CA LEU A 513 23.70 -1.34 -9.28
C LEU A 513 22.49 -1.14 -10.21
N PHE A 514 22.30 -2.09 -11.12
CA PHE A 514 21.28 -2.11 -12.17
C PHE A 514 21.36 -0.98 -13.21
N ARG A 515 22.48 -0.26 -13.26
CA ARG A 515 22.67 0.89 -14.13
C ARG A 515 24.13 0.97 -14.59
N LEU A 516 24.60 -0.12 -15.22
CA LEU A 516 26.00 -0.52 -15.44
C LEU A 516 26.66 -1.16 -14.21
N SER A 517 26.02 -2.22 -13.72
CA SER A 517 26.45 -3.04 -12.59
C SER A 517 27.90 -3.51 -12.72
N GLY A 518 28.72 -3.08 -11.76
CA GLY A 518 30.17 -3.29 -11.74
C GLY A 518 30.96 -1.97 -11.80
N LEU A 519 30.28 -0.86 -12.14
CA LEU A 519 30.79 0.50 -12.02
C LEU A 519 30.33 1.17 -10.72
N GLY A 520 31.08 2.15 -10.26
CA GLY A 520 30.67 3.02 -9.18
C GLY A 520 29.45 3.85 -9.48
N ARG A 521 28.80 4.32 -8.41
CA ARG A 521 27.66 5.22 -8.54
C ARG A 521 28.08 6.48 -9.28
N LYS A 522 27.35 6.81 -10.35
CA LYS A 522 27.59 8.02 -11.15
C LYS A 522 29.03 8.13 -11.67
N GLU A 523 29.67 6.98 -11.93
CA GLU A 523 31.07 6.95 -12.38
C GLU A 523 31.26 7.53 -13.78
N LEU A 524 30.27 7.35 -14.66
CA LEU A 524 30.30 7.92 -16.01
C LEU A 524 29.49 9.22 -16.03
N LEU A 525 30.01 10.23 -16.72
CA LEU A 525 29.34 11.51 -16.96
C LEU A 525 29.32 11.76 -18.47
N GLY A 526 28.19 12.23 -19.00
CA GLY A 526 28.06 12.58 -20.40
C GLY A 526 26.88 13.51 -20.67
N GLU A 527 26.87 14.12 -21.84
CA GLU A 527 25.77 14.96 -22.34
C GLU A 527 24.60 14.13 -22.85
N LYS A 528 24.88 12.86 -23.20
CA LYS A 528 23.91 11.90 -23.70
C LYS A 528 24.06 10.56 -23.00
N ILE A 529 22.95 9.98 -22.55
CA ILE A 529 22.89 8.61 -22.06
C ILE A 529 22.01 7.79 -22.99
N VAL A 530 22.49 6.59 -23.33
CA VAL A 530 21.65 5.53 -23.88
C VAL A 530 21.92 4.28 -23.08
N PHE A 531 20.89 3.76 -22.40
CA PHE A 531 21.02 2.60 -21.54
C PHE A 531 19.79 1.69 -21.65
N GLY A 532 20.05 0.39 -21.59
CA GLY A 532 19.01 -0.64 -21.55
C GLY A 532 19.39 -1.76 -20.59
N ARG A 533 18.37 -2.29 -19.90
CA ARG A 533 18.48 -3.39 -18.97
C ARG A 533 17.35 -4.38 -19.19
N VAL A 534 17.65 -5.67 -19.03
CA VAL A 534 16.64 -6.71 -18.82
C VAL A 534 16.97 -7.40 -17.51
N ALA A 535 16.13 -7.19 -16.50
CA ALA A 535 16.20 -7.89 -15.23
C ALA A 535 15.24 -9.08 -15.21
N GLY A 536 15.66 -10.19 -14.62
CA GLY A 536 14.84 -11.37 -14.41
C GLY A 536 15.03 -11.91 -13.01
N TYR A 537 13.95 -12.09 -12.26
CA TYR A 537 14.01 -12.61 -10.89
C TYR A 537 12.88 -13.59 -10.60
N ARG A 538 13.16 -14.49 -9.67
CA ARG A 538 12.22 -15.47 -9.15
C ARG A 538 11.96 -15.17 -7.68
N ARG A 539 10.69 -15.22 -7.27
CA ARG A 539 10.34 -15.27 -5.85
C ARG A 539 10.73 -16.64 -5.29
N LEU A 540 11.66 -16.65 -4.35
CA LEU A 540 12.18 -17.87 -3.73
C LEU A 540 11.30 -18.33 -2.58
N MET A 541 10.94 -17.39 -1.71
CA MET A 541 10.17 -17.65 -0.50
C MET A 541 9.21 -16.51 -0.26
N ASN A 542 8.05 -16.87 0.26
CA ASN A 542 7.08 -15.97 0.85
C ASN A 542 6.74 -16.59 2.20
N PHE A 543 7.17 -15.96 3.27
CA PHE A 543 6.80 -16.41 4.61
C PHE A 543 6.21 -15.23 5.37
N ASP A 544 5.20 -15.57 6.16
CA ASP A 544 4.61 -14.65 7.09
C ASP A 544 5.43 -14.72 8.37
N MET A 545 6.22 -13.67 8.63
CA MET A 545 6.89 -13.52 9.91
C MET A 545 5.94 -12.74 10.81
N VAL A 546 4.98 -13.44 11.40
CA VAL A 546 4.17 -12.90 12.49
C VAL A 546 3.26 -11.73 12.06
N GLY A 547 2.48 -11.92 11.00
CA GLY A 547 1.64 -10.91 10.36
C GLY A 547 2.40 -9.97 9.41
N MET A 548 3.73 -10.10 9.32
CA MET A 548 4.58 -9.30 8.45
C MET A 548 5.08 -10.15 7.29
N LYS A 549 4.59 -9.85 6.09
CA LYS A 549 4.95 -10.57 4.86
C LYS A 549 6.38 -10.20 4.45
N VAL A 550 7.26 -11.18 4.41
CA VAL A 550 8.61 -11.06 3.86
C VAL A 550 8.70 -11.88 2.59
N LYS A 551 9.12 -11.25 1.49
CA LYS A 551 9.30 -11.93 0.20
C LYS A 551 10.76 -11.86 -0.20
N ILE A 552 11.35 -13.03 -0.44
CA ILE A 552 12.75 -13.14 -0.89
C ILE A 552 12.78 -13.41 -2.40
N TYR A 553 13.62 -12.67 -3.10
CA TYR A 553 13.85 -12.75 -4.52
C TYR A 553 15.31 -13.09 -4.80
N ALA A 554 15.56 -13.89 -5.83
CA ALA A 554 16.87 -14.01 -6.43
C ALA A 554 16.75 -13.79 -7.93
N GLY A 555 17.72 -13.07 -8.49
CA GLY A 555 17.65 -12.68 -9.88
C GLY A 555 18.99 -12.30 -10.48
N MET A 556 18.89 -11.90 -11.73
CA MET A 556 19.99 -11.36 -12.50
C MET A 556 19.52 -10.22 -13.40
N SER A 557 20.48 -9.44 -13.89
CA SER A 557 20.23 -8.43 -14.91
C SER A 557 21.31 -8.50 -15.98
N LEU A 558 20.91 -8.21 -17.21
CA LEU A 558 21.78 -7.96 -18.35
C LEU A 558 21.59 -6.51 -18.77
N GLU A 559 22.69 -5.83 -19.02
CA GLU A 559 22.71 -4.37 -19.16
C GLU A 559 23.65 -3.98 -20.29
N ALA A 560 23.28 -2.93 -21.02
CA ALA A 560 24.13 -2.32 -22.04
C ALA A 560 23.84 -0.82 -22.14
N GLY A 561 24.88 0.00 -22.14
CA GLY A 561 24.74 1.43 -22.31
C GLY A 561 26.05 2.19 -22.15
N ASN A 562 25.97 3.50 -22.30
CA ASN A 562 27.10 4.39 -22.02
C ASN A 562 26.62 5.84 -21.80
N ALA A 563 27.52 6.65 -21.26
CA ALA A 563 27.42 8.11 -21.29
C ALA A 563 28.36 8.65 -22.36
N TYR A 564 27.86 9.53 -23.22
CA TYR A 564 28.52 10.05 -24.42
C TYR A 564 28.65 11.56 -24.35
N LEU A 565 29.70 12.11 -24.96
CA LEU A 565 29.81 13.54 -25.26
C LEU A 565 29.06 13.84 -26.59
N ALA A 566 28.69 15.09 -26.84
CA ALA A 566 27.76 15.45 -27.93
C ALA A 566 28.11 14.86 -29.32
N ASP A 567 29.40 14.80 -29.67
CA ASP A 567 29.87 14.34 -30.98
C ASP A 567 30.10 12.82 -31.09
N ASP A 568 29.99 12.08 -29.98
CA ASP A 568 30.31 10.65 -29.97
C ASP A 568 29.20 9.80 -30.61
N PRO A 569 29.53 8.91 -31.56
CA PRO A 569 28.52 8.11 -32.23
C PRO A 569 27.96 7.03 -31.32
N VAL A 570 26.65 7.07 -31.07
CA VAL A 570 25.94 5.99 -30.36
C VAL A 570 25.87 4.74 -31.24
N LYS A 571 26.69 3.74 -30.91
CA LYS A 571 26.74 2.45 -31.61
C LYS A 571 26.82 1.29 -30.61
N TRP A 572 26.28 0.13 -30.96
CA TRP A 572 26.32 -1.07 -30.11
C TRP A 572 27.72 -1.47 -29.64
N ASN A 573 28.76 -1.24 -30.46
CA ASN A 573 30.14 -1.56 -30.11
C ASN A 573 30.82 -0.52 -29.19
N THR A 574 30.18 0.63 -28.97
CA THR A 574 30.63 1.68 -28.04
C THR A 574 29.94 1.60 -26.68
N MET A 575 28.93 0.72 -26.55
CA MET A 575 28.22 0.49 -25.30
C MET A 575 29.05 -0.42 -24.40
N LEU A 576 29.17 -0.04 -23.13
CA LEU A 576 29.64 -0.94 -22.09
C LEU A 576 28.53 -1.95 -21.80
N LYS A 577 28.92 -3.21 -21.57
CA LYS A 577 27.99 -4.27 -21.22
C LYS A 577 28.27 -4.73 -19.81
N SER A 578 27.22 -5.03 -19.07
CA SER A 578 27.33 -5.54 -17.71
C SER A 578 26.26 -6.57 -17.41
N TRP A 579 26.50 -7.30 -16.34
CA TRP A 579 25.52 -8.17 -15.72
C TRP A 579 25.62 -8.05 -14.21
N ALA A 580 24.53 -8.36 -13.52
CA ALA A 580 24.53 -8.57 -12.08
C ALA A 580 23.76 -9.82 -11.70
N VAL A 581 24.14 -10.40 -10.56
CA VAL A 581 23.34 -11.37 -9.81
C VAL A 581 23.02 -10.77 -8.45
N PHE A 582 21.80 -11.01 -7.96
CA PHE A 582 21.36 -10.42 -6.70
C PHE A 582 20.43 -11.35 -5.92
N VAL A 583 20.42 -11.14 -4.61
CA VAL A 583 19.39 -11.59 -3.69
C VAL A 583 18.78 -10.35 -3.05
N GLY A 584 17.46 -10.26 -3.08
CA GLY A 584 16.70 -9.15 -2.55
C GLY A 584 15.60 -9.62 -1.62
N ALA A 585 15.22 -8.79 -0.65
CA ALA A 585 14.11 -9.03 0.25
C ALA A 585 13.19 -7.81 0.28
N ASP A 586 11.90 -8.03 0.10
CA ASP A 586 10.84 -7.06 0.36
C ASP A 586 10.36 -7.31 1.80
N THR A 587 10.68 -6.39 2.71
CA THR A 587 10.44 -6.54 4.15
C THR A 587 9.54 -5.41 4.69
N PHE A 588 9.00 -5.60 5.89
CA PHE A 588 8.16 -4.60 6.55
C PHE A 588 8.88 -3.29 6.91
N ILE A 589 10.22 -3.29 6.96
CA ILE A 589 11.03 -2.08 7.23
C ILE A 589 11.61 -1.45 5.96
N GLY A 590 11.37 -2.04 4.80
CA GLY A 590 11.93 -1.61 3.52
C GLY A 590 12.58 -2.74 2.73
N PRO A 591 12.92 -2.47 1.46
CA PRO A 591 13.66 -3.44 0.63
C PRO A 591 15.12 -3.56 1.08
N ALA A 592 15.69 -4.76 0.98
CA ALA A 592 17.13 -4.95 1.10
C ALA A 592 17.67 -5.71 -0.12
N ILE A 593 18.82 -5.33 -0.65
CA ILE A 593 19.44 -5.97 -1.82
C ILE A 593 20.93 -6.17 -1.58
N LEU A 594 21.40 -7.39 -1.83
CA LEU A 594 22.81 -7.73 -1.95
C LEU A 594 23.07 -8.23 -3.37
N ALA A 595 24.03 -7.64 -4.06
CA ALA A 595 24.31 -7.95 -5.46
C ALA A 595 25.80 -7.96 -5.77
N TYR A 596 26.17 -8.71 -6.80
CA TYR A 596 27.48 -8.61 -7.43
C TYR A 596 27.29 -8.28 -8.91
N GLY A 597 27.95 -7.21 -9.36
CA GLY A 597 27.92 -6.74 -10.73
C GLY A 597 29.28 -6.85 -11.41
N ARG A 598 29.30 -7.09 -12.71
CA ARG A 598 30.52 -7.10 -13.51
C ARG A 598 30.28 -6.56 -14.93
N THR A 599 31.24 -5.76 -15.40
CA THR A 599 31.30 -5.19 -16.74
C THR A 599 32.17 -6.02 -17.68
N ASP A 600 31.98 -5.87 -18.99
CA ASP A 600 32.73 -6.54 -20.05
C ASP A 600 34.19 -6.07 -20.15
N ASN A 601 34.51 -4.87 -19.66
CA ASN A 601 35.87 -4.38 -19.50
C ASN A 601 36.58 -4.89 -18.21
N GLY A 602 35.95 -5.81 -17.47
CA GLY A 602 36.56 -6.57 -16.40
C GLY A 602 36.40 -5.97 -14.99
N ARG A 603 35.73 -4.82 -14.85
CA ARG A 603 35.44 -4.21 -13.54
C ARG A 603 34.27 -4.91 -12.86
N GLY A 604 34.38 -5.19 -11.57
CA GLY A 604 33.32 -5.83 -10.80
C GLY A 604 33.27 -5.30 -9.37
N ARG A 605 32.06 -5.26 -8.81
CA ARG A 605 31.77 -4.58 -7.54
C ARG A 605 30.61 -5.27 -6.82
N VAL A 606 30.65 -5.28 -5.48
CA VAL A 606 29.58 -5.80 -4.62
C VAL A 606 28.73 -4.62 -4.19
N TYR A 607 27.43 -4.78 -4.11
CA TYR A 607 26.50 -3.74 -3.67
C TYR A 607 25.65 -4.26 -2.54
N PHE A 608 25.49 -3.46 -1.50
CA PHE A 608 24.51 -3.70 -0.44
C PHE A 608 23.66 -2.45 -0.25
N GLY A 609 22.34 -2.60 -0.28
CA GLY A 609 21.39 -1.52 -0.06
C GLY A 609 20.25 -1.95 0.87
N ILE A 610 19.81 -1.04 1.74
CA ILE A 610 18.63 -1.16 2.60
C ILE A 610 17.90 0.17 2.74
#